data_AF-A0A955VFD1-F1
#
_entry.id   AF-A0A955VFD1-F1
#
_cell.length_a   1.000
_cell.length_b   1.000
_cell.length_c   1.000
_cell.angle_alpha   90.00
_cell.angle_beta   90.00
_cell.angle_gamma   90.00
#
_symmetry.space_group_name_H-M   'P 1'
#
loop_
_entity.id
_entity.type
_entity.pdbx_description
1 polymer ?
#
loop_
_entity_poly.entity_id
_entity_poly.type
_entity_poly.pdbx_seq_one_letter_code
_entity_poly.pdbx_strand_id
1 'polypeptide(L)' 'MTELNANLDLGESLRGLVGHTKSVELYLRGGHALKGLVTAVGDHTLVLSQLAGREYFDAVVRLDSIIAFSLQTRFR' A
#
# COMPACT_ATOMS: atom_id res chain seq x y z
N MET A 1 -9.23 7.41 -12.88
CA MET A 1 -9.21 7.88 -11.48
C MET A 1 -9.36 6.65 -10.62
N THR A 2 -8.32 6.19 -9.92
CA THR A 2 -8.47 5.01 -9.05
C THR A 2 -9.27 5.41 -7.82
N GLU A 3 -10.46 4.83 -7.69
CA GLU A 3 -11.38 4.95 -6.55
C GLU A 3 -11.31 3.67 -5.71
N LEU A 4 -11.38 3.81 -4.39
CA LEU A 4 -11.46 2.66 -3.50
C LEU A 4 -12.87 2.08 -3.57
N ASN A 5 -12.96 0.75 -3.72
CA ASN A 5 -14.21 0.02 -3.80
C ASN A 5 -14.41 -0.81 -2.52
N ALA A 6 -15.49 -0.53 -1.78
CA ALA A 6 -15.80 -1.20 -0.51
C ALA A 6 -16.19 -2.68 -0.66
N ASN A 7 -16.44 -3.15 -1.89
CA ASN A 7 -16.80 -4.54 -2.16
C ASN A 7 -15.59 -5.45 -2.46
N LEU A 8 -14.39 -4.87 -2.61
CA LEU A 8 -13.16 -5.62 -2.84
C LEU A 8 -12.49 -5.94 -1.52
N ASP A 9 -11.76 -7.06 -1.48
CA ASP A 9 -10.87 -7.32 -0.36
C ASP A 9 -9.64 -6.39 -0.39
N LEU A 10 -8.86 -6.41 0.69
CA LEU A 10 -7.69 -5.56 0.85
C LEU A 10 -6.60 -5.87 -0.21
N GLY A 11 -6.38 -7.14 -0.52
CA GLY A 11 -5.38 -7.57 -1.50
C GLY A 11 -5.78 -7.14 -2.91
N GLU A 12 -7.03 -7.35 -3.30
CA GLU A 12 -7.60 -6.89 -4.57
C GLU A 12 -7.54 -5.38 -4.72
N SER A 13 -7.90 -4.65 -3.65
CA SER A 13 -7.82 -3.19 -3.64
C SER A 13 -6.39 -2.70 -3.86
N LEU A 14 -5.39 -3.34 -3.24
CA LEU A 14 -3.98 -2.99 -3.42
C LEU A 14 -3.44 -3.45 -4.78
N ARG A 15 -3.91 -4.58 -5.34
CA ARG A 15 -3.55 -5.02 -6.70
C ARG A 15 -3.94 -3.97 -7.74
N GLY A 16 -5.10 -3.34 -7.57
CA GLY A 16 -5.55 -2.23 -8.42
C GLY A 16 -4.66 -0.98 -8.36
N LEU A 17 -3.68 -0.94 -7.45
CA LEU A 17 -2.72 0.17 -7.30
C LEU A 17 -1.32 -0.18 -7.82
N VAL A 18 -1.06 -1.41 -8.27
CA VAL A 18 0.23 -1.81 -8.83
C VAL A 18 0.56 -0.96 -10.05
N GLY A 19 1.73 -0.32 -10.04
CA GLY A 19 2.20 0.54 -11.14
C GLY A 19 1.59 1.94 -11.16
N HIS A 20 0.72 2.29 -10.19
CA HIS A 20 0.24 3.65 -10.02
C HIS A 20 1.28 4.53 -9.29
N THR A 21 1.30 5.82 -9.61
CA THR A 21 2.17 6.83 -8.96
C THR A 21 1.61 7.38 -7.65
N LYS A 22 0.44 6.89 -7.23
CA LYS A 22 -0.21 7.32 -5.98
C LYS A 22 0.39 6.57 -4.80
N SER A 23 0.87 7.30 -3.81
CA SER A 23 1.36 6.70 -2.57
C SER A 23 0.20 6.20 -1.71
N VAL A 24 0.42 5.02 -1.13
CA VAL A 24 -0.41 4.45 -0.07
C VAL A 24 0.30 4.59 1.26
N GLU A 25 -0.47 4.77 2.32
CA GLU A 25 -0.03 4.62 3.69
C GLU A 25 -0.71 3.39 4.28
N LEU A 26 0.08 2.39 4.64
CA LEU A 26 -0.35 1.14 5.25
C LEU A 26 -0.30 1.29 6.76
N TYR A 27 -1.40 0.97 7.43
CA TYR A 27 -1.45 0.89 8.89
C TYR A 27 -1.28 -0.58 9.28
N LEU A 28 -0.29 -0.86 10.14
CA LEU A 28 0.06 -2.22 10.54
C LEU A 28 -0.45 -2.53 11.95
N ARG A 29 -0.72 -3.81 12.25
CA ARG A 29 -1.20 -4.28 13.57
C ARG A 29 -0.32 -3.83 14.74
N GLY A 30 0.97 -3.59 14.49
CA GLY A 30 1.92 -3.09 15.49
C GLY A 30 1.86 -1.57 15.73
N GLY A 31 0.86 -0.86 15.20
CA GLY A 31 0.65 0.57 15.42
C GLY A 31 1.56 1.51 14.61
N HIS A 32 2.49 0.98 13.83
CA HIS A 32 3.32 1.76 12.91
C HIS A 32 2.70 1.79 11.51
N ALA A 33 3.06 2.83 10.74
CA ALA A 33 2.63 2.99 9.38
C ALA A 33 3.82 2.97 8.40
N LEU A 34 3.59 2.47 7.19
CA LEU A 34 4.53 2.52 6.09
C LEU A 34 3.90 3.24 4.92
N LYS A 35 4.57 4.26 4.40
CA LYS A 35 4.10 5.03 3.26
C LYS A 35 5.03 4.81 2.07
N GLY A 36 4.47 4.47 0.90
CA GLY A 36 5.22 4.21 -0.32
C GLY A 36 4.33 3.98 -1.54
N LEU A 37 4.90 3.47 -2.62
CA LEU A 37 4.17 3.05 -3.83
C LEU A 37 4.01 1.54 -3.86
N VAL A 38 2.84 1.05 -4.29
CA VAL A 38 2.61 -0.39 -4.47
C VAL A 38 3.25 -0.86 -5.78
N THR A 39 4.23 -1.75 -5.70
CA THR A 39 4.93 -2.27 -6.90
C THR A 39 4.54 -3.70 -7.23
N ALA A 40 4.15 -4.50 -6.23
CA ALA A 40 3.65 -5.86 -6.44
C ALA A 40 2.72 -6.27 -5.30
N VAL A 41 1.73 -7.12 -5.60
CA VAL A 41 0.85 -7.75 -4.60
C VAL A 41 0.68 -9.22 -4.98
N GLY A 42 1.15 -10.10 -4.10
CA GLY A 42 0.96 -11.56 -4.22
C GLY A 42 -0.25 -12.04 -3.43
N ASP A 43 -0.22 -13.32 -3.05
CA ASP A 43 -1.31 -13.94 -2.28
C ASP A 43 -1.26 -13.58 -0.79
N HIS A 44 -0.05 -13.39 -0.25
CA HIS A 44 0.16 -13.20 1.19
C HIS A 44 0.96 -11.94 1.53
N THR A 45 1.65 -11.37 0.55
CA THR A 45 2.56 -10.24 0.72
C THR A 45 2.37 -9.20 -0.36
N LEU A 46 2.80 -7.98 -0.08
CA LEU A 46 2.97 -6.93 -1.06
C LEU A 46 4.35 -6.29 -0.95
N VAL A 47 4.75 -5.61 -2.01
CA VAL A 47 6.00 -4.85 -2.07
C VAL A 47 5.66 -3.37 -2.17
N LEU A 48 6.24 -2.59 -1.25
CA LEU A 48 6.27 -1.14 -1.32
C LEU A 48 7.66 -0.67 -1.77
N SER A 49 7.69 0.34 -2.63
CA SER A 49 8.90 1.09 -2.97
C SER A 49 8.75 2.58 -2.64
N GLN A 50 9.84 3.34 -2.83
CA GLN A 50 9.89 4.78 -2.55
C GLN A 50 9.34 5.11 -1.16
N LEU A 51 9.83 4.37 -0.15
CA LEU A 51 9.35 4.51 1.21
C LEU A 51 9.65 5.92 1.72
N ALA A 52 8.63 6.61 2.22
CA ALA A 52 8.79 7.93 2.81
C ALA A 52 9.73 7.86 4.03
N GLY A 53 10.77 8.68 4.04
CA GLY A 53 11.81 8.67 5.08
C GLY A 53 12.80 7.50 5.00
N ARG A 54 12.70 6.65 3.96
CA ARG A 54 13.59 5.50 3.69
C ARG A 54 13.76 5.27 2.19
N GLU A 55 14.18 6.31 1.48
CA GLU A 55 14.08 6.42 0.02
C GLU A 55 14.93 5.40 -0.77
N TYR A 56 15.87 4.70 -0.12
CA TYR A 56 16.71 3.65 -0.71
C TYR A 56 16.28 2.22 -0.35
N PHE A 57 15.11 2.06 0.27
CA PHE A 57 14.62 0.77 0.73
C PHE A 57 13.25 0.45 0.14
N ASP A 58 13.09 -0.81 -0.22
CA ASP A 58 11.78 -1.42 -0.45
C ASP A 58 11.36 -2.20 0.80
N ALA A 59 10.05 -2.38 0.97
CA ALA A 59 9.49 -3.18 2.05
C ALA A 59 8.62 -4.30 1.50
N VAL A 60 8.83 -5.51 2.03
CA VAL A 60 7.88 -6.62 1.89
C VAL A 60 6.99 -6.65 3.12
N VAL A 61 5.69 -6.54 2.92
CA VAL A 61 4.70 -6.46 4.00
C VAL A 61 3.71 -7.61 3.84
N ARG A 62 3.41 -8.34 4.92
CA ARG A 62 2.38 -9.37 4.88
C ARG A 62 0.99 -8.73 4.88
N LEU A 63 0.09 -9.21 4.03
CA LEU A 63 -1.28 -8.70 3.92
C LEU A 63 -2.04 -8.88 5.24
N ASP A 64 -1.82 -10.00 5.95
CA ASP A 64 -2.45 -10.28 7.24
C ASP A 64 -2.07 -9.25 8.34
N SER A 65 -0.93 -8.59 8.20
CA SER A 65 -0.43 -7.61 9.17
C SER A 65 -1.03 -6.21 8.97
N ILE A 66 -1.73 -5.97 7.86
CA ILE A 66 -2.30 -4.67 7.51
C ILE A 66 -3.71 -4.59 8.08
N ILE A 67 -3.97 -3.54 8.85
CA ILE A 67 -5.30 -3.27 9.41
C ILE A 67 -6.14 -2.40 8.47
N ALA A 68 -5.49 -1.50 7.73
CA ALA A 68 -6.11 -0.58 6.80
C ALA A 68 -5.03 0.03 5.89
N PHE A 69 -5.45 0.70 4.81
CA PHE A 69 -4.60 1.61 4.08
C PHE A 69 -5.37 2.87 3.67
N SER A 70 -4.64 3.97 3.49
CA SER A 70 -5.16 5.19 2.86
C SER A 70 -4.43 5.47 1.56
N LEU A 71 -5.17 5.89 0.53
CA LEU A 71 -4.63 6.28 -0.77
C LEU A 71 -4.49 7.80 -0.85
N GLN A 72 -3.33 8.30 -1.27
CA GLN A 72 -3.17 9.72 -1.55
C GLN A 72 -3.92 10.09 -2.83
N THR A 73 -5.05 10.79 -2.70
CA THR A 73 -5.93 11.13 -3.83
C THR A 73 -5.58 12.45 -4.52
N ARG A 74 -4.85 13.33 -3.82
CA ARG A 74 -4.43 14.65 -4.31
C ARG A 74 -2.97 14.89 -3.92
N PHE A 75 -2.20 15.45 -4.84
CA PHE A 75 -0.90 16.04 -4.52
C PHE A 75 -1.18 17.38 -3.84
N ARG A 76 -0.50 17.62 -2.71
CA ARG A 76 -0.46 18.93 -2.07
C ARG A 76 0.81 19.63 -2.51
#